data_AF-A0A950DJ69-F1
#
_entry.id   AF-A0A950DJ69-F1
#
_cell.length_a   1.000
_cell.length_b   1.000
_cell.length_c   1.000
_cell.angle_alpha   90.00
_cell.angle_beta   90.00
_cell.angle_gamma   90.00
#
_symmetry.space_group_name_H-M   'P 1'
#
loop_
_entity.id
_entity.type
_entity.pdbx_description
1 polymer ?
#
loop_
_entity_poly.entity_id
_entity_poly.type
_entity_poly.pdbx_seq_one_letter_code
_entity_poly.pdbx_strand_id
1 'polypeptide(L)'
;MRKTTLIVRTVVLGGFAVGISSCATSPPPEPPPAPLPVVAAPAPVPAAPTSPDQDWNIFPDPTTGTIDIYHKGDYVGVIDGSEPKEQDPPLPHKPDRPPSDE
;
A
#
# COMPACT_ATOMS: atom_id res chain seq x y z
N MET A 1 73.78 -7.53 11.61
CA MET A 1 72.74 -7.49 10.55
C MET A 1 71.72 -6.41 10.91
N ARG A 2 71.40 -5.54 9.93
CA ARG A 2 70.20 -4.70 9.72
C ARG A 2 69.52 -4.04 10.94
N LYS A 3 69.54 -2.69 11.02
CA LYS A 3 68.45 -1.74 10.66
C LYS A 3 67.26 -1.85 11.66
N THR A 4 66.68 -0.80 12.26
CA THR A 4 66.22 0.46 11.66
C THR A 4 65.78 1.44 12.77
N THR A 5 66.07 2.71 12.51
CA THR A 5 65.66 3.99 13.08
C THR A 5 64.14 4.28 13.06
N LEU A 6 63.64 5.06 14.03
CA LEU A 6 62.56 6.09 13.95
C LEU A 6 62.31 6.60 15.38
N ILE A 7 62.90 7.66 15.95
CA ILE A 7 62.86 9.12 15.68
C ILE A 7 61.50 9.62 15.18
N VAL A 8 60.88 10.56 15.93
CA VAL A 8 60.57 11.95 15.51
C VAL A 8 59.32 12.52 16.21
N ARG A 9 59.60 13.47 17.12
CA ARG A 9 59.01 14.82 17.32
C ARG A 9 57.49 15.04 17.48
N THR A 10 57.14 15.51 18.67
CA THR A 10 56.45 16.80 18.96
C THR A 10 56.07 17.68 17.77
N VAL A 11 54.79 18.06 17.63
CA VAL A 11 54.34 19.40 17.16
C VAL A 11 52.96 19.76 17.74
N VAL A 12 52.89 20.97 18.27
CA VAL A 12 51.73 21.75 18.74
C VAL A 12 51.00 22.40 17.54
N LEU A 13 49.66 22.31 17.47
CA LEU A 13 48.81 23.27 16.74
C LEU A 13 47.53 23.46 17.56
N GLY A 14 47.06 24.64 17.96
CA GLY A 14 47.38 25.99 17.49
C GLY A 14 46.34 26.47 16.48
N GLY A 15 45.29 27.14 16.97
CA GLY A 15 44.58 28.23 16.28
C GLY A 15 43.55 27.86 15.22
N PHE A 16 42.31 28.37 15.38
CA PHE A 16 41.78 29.36 14.44
C PHE A 16 40.66 30.15 15.09
N ALA A 17 40.67 31.46 14.84
CA ALA A 17 39.79 32.45 15.44
C ALA A 17 38.94 33.12 14.35
N VAL A 18 37.78 33.63 14.78
CA VAL A 18 36.97 34.75 14.22
C VAL A 18 36.27 34.56 12.87
N GLY A 19 34.95 34.77 12.86
CA GLY A 19 34.15 34.98 11.64
C GLY A 19 32.70 35.35 11.91
N ILE A 20 32.45 36.64 12.17
CA ILE A 20 31.15 37.34 12.24
C ILE A 20 30.31 37.12 10.96
N SER A 21 29.02 36.76 11.08
CA SER A 21 28.04 37.05 10.04
C SER A 21 26.61 37.09 10.57
N SER A 22 26.03 38.28 10.45
CA SER A 22 24.66 38.73 10.70
C SER A 22 23.55 37.67 10.62
N CYS A 23 22.86 37.42 11.74
CA CYS A 23 21.52 36.82 11.72
C CYS A 23 20.50 37.85 11.22
N ALA A 24 20.37 38.00 9.91
CA ALA A 24 19.14 38.52 9.32
C ALA A 24 18.07 37.43 9.49
N THR A 25 17.12 37.64 10.39
CA THR A 25 15.97 36.75 10.56
C THR A 25 15.09 36.83 9.31
N SER A 26 15.27 35.90 8.37
CA SER A 26 14.26 35.67 7.34
C SER A 26 12.99 35.19 8.04
N PRO A 27 11.79 35.70 7.69
CA PRO A 27 10.56 35.11 8.21
C PRO A 27 10.53 33.62 7.83
N PRO A 28 9.99 32.76 8.71
CA PRO A 28 9.90 31.33 8.43
C PRO A 28 9.08 31.12 7.14
N PRO A 29 9.48 30.16 6.29
CA PRO A 29 8.72 29.85 5.08
C PRO A 29 7.29 29.47 5.42
N GLU A 30 6.35 29.96 4.62
CA GLU A 30 4.92 29.67 4.78
C GLU A 30 4.67 28.16 4.63
N PRO A 31 3.84 27.54 5.49
CA PRO A 31 3.52 26.13 5.36
C PRO A 31 2.76 25.87 4.05
N PRO A 32 2.99 24.71 3.41
CA PRO A 32 2.29 24.37 2.18
C PRO A 32 0.77 24.27 2.43
N PRO A 33 -0.07 24.61 1.43
CA PRO A 33 -1.51 24.52 1.56
C PRO A 33 -1.94 23.08 1.86
N ALA A 34 -2.98 22.95 2.68
CA ALA A 34 -3.53 21.66 3.05
C ALA A 34 -4.06 20.90 1.81
N PRO A 35 -3.89 19.56 1.75
CA PRO A 35 -4.47 18.77 0.68
C PRO A 35 -6.00 18.93 0.66
N LEU A 36 -6.58 19.10 -0.52
CA LEU A 36 -8.02 19.08 -0.69
C LEU A 36 -8.56 17.68 -0.40
N PRO A 37 -9.75 17.54 0.22
CA PRO A 37 -10.37 16.25 0.41
C PRO A 37 -10.70 15.62 -0.94
N VAL A 38 -10.06 14.50 -1.26
CA VAL A 38 -10.38 13.69 -2.43
C VAL A 38 -11.59 12.84 -2.06
N VAL A 39 -12.74 13.13 -2.68
CA VAL A 39 -13.90 12.24 -2.62
C VAL A 39 -13.60 11.05 -3.53
N ALA A 40 -13.55 9.85 -2.96
CA ALA A 40 -13.44 8.62 -3.74
C ALA A 40 -14.67 8.48 -4.64
N ALA A 41 -14.47 8.19 -5.92
CA ALA A 41 -15.57 7.79 -6.79
C ALA A 41 -16.21 6.49 -6.25
N PRO A 42 -17.53 6.30 -6.43
CA PRO A 42 -18.19 5.05 -6.08
C PRO A 42 -17.49 3.87 -6.75
N ALA A 43 -17.38 2.75 -6.03
CA ALA A 43 -16.85 1.52 -6.61
C ALA A 43 -17.71 1.11 -7.82
N PRO A 44 -17.09 0.61 -8.90
CA PRO A 44 -17.85 0.07 -10.02
C PRO A 44 -18.67 -1.14 -9.55
N VAL A 45 -19.96 -1.14 -9.89
CA VAL A 45 -20.85 -2.27 -9.63
C VAL A 45 -20.36 -3.48 -10.42
N PRO A 46 -20.28 -4.69 -9.81
CA PRO A 46 -19.92 -5.91 -10.53
C PRO A 46 -20.84 -6.10 -11.74
N ALA A 47 -20.25 -6.18 -12.93
CA ALA A 47 -21.03 -6.43 -14.14
C ALA A 47 -21.60 -7.86 -14.08
N ALA A 48 -22.89 -8.02 -14.35
CA ALA A 48 -23.45 -9.34 -14.59
C ALA A 48 -22.71 -10.01 -15.78
N PRO A 49 -22.56 -11.34 -15.79
CA PRO A 49 -21.84 -12.04 -16.84
C PRO A 49 -22.43 -11.70 -18.22
N THR A 50 -21.58 -11.19 -19.11
CA THR A 50 -21.98 -10.62 -20.41
C THR A 50 -22.13 -11.66 -21.51
N SER A 51 -21.78 -12.93 -21.24
CA SER A 51 -21.98 -14.03 -22.19
C SER A 51 -22.37 -15.31 -21.44
N PRO A 52 -23.49 -15.96 -21.80
CA PRO A 52 -23.87 -17.27 -21.27
C PRO A 52 -22.91 -18.39 -21.69
N ASP A 53 -21.99 -18.10 -22.62
CA ASP A 53 -21.03 -19.04 -23.18
C ASP A 53 -19.74 -19.11 -22.36
N GLN A 54 -19.53 -18.18 -21.42
CA GLN A 54 -18.40 -18.24 -20.52
C GLN A 54 -18.65 -19.28 -19.44
N ASP A 55 -17.86 -20.36 -19.50
CA ASP A 55 -17.94 -21.45 -18.53
C ASP A 55 -17.76 -20.95 -17.10
N TRP A 56 -16.77 -20.09 -16.81
CA TRP A 56 -16.54 -19.54 -15.46
C TRP A 56 -16.44 -18.02 -15.49
N ASN A 57 -17.15 -17.35 -14.58
CA ASN A 57 -17.04 -15.91 -14.33
C ASN A 57 -16.79 -15.65 -12.84
N ILE A 58 -15.81 -14.81 -12.53
CA ILE A 58 -15.33 -14.55 -11.17
C ILE A 58 -15.31 -13.03 -10.96
N PHE A 59 -16.03 -12.53 -9.96
CA PHE A 59 -16.23 -11.11 -9.70
C PHE A 59 -15.76 -10.76 -8.27
N PRO A 60 -14.50 -10.33 -8.11
CA PRO A 60 -14.03 -9.81 -6.83
C PRO A 60 -14.61 -8.43 -6.55
N ASP A 61 -15.23 -8.24 -5.39
CA ASP A 61 -15.68 -6.94 -4.89
C ASP A 61 -14.65 -6.38 -3.88
N PRO A 62 -13.91 -5.32 -4.23
CA PRO A 62 -12.94 -4.70 -3.33
C PRO A 62 -13.58 -3.99 -2.13
N THR A 63 -14.88 -3.74 -2.15
CA THR A 63 -15.63 -3.04 -1.10
C THR A 63 -15.92 -3.97 0.06
N THR A 64 -16.34 -5.20 -0.24
CA THR A 64 -16.73 -6.22 0.74
C THR A 64 -15.62 -7.24 0.99
N GLY A 65 -14.68 -7.38 0.06
CA GLY A 65 -13.68 -8.45 0.06
C GLY A 65 -14.23 -9.80 -0.40
N THR A 66 -15.46 -9.83 -0.92
CA THR A 66 -16.11 -11.06 -1.41
C THR A 66 -15.77 -11.33 -2.87
N ILE A 67 -15.88 -12.59 -3.28
CA ILE A 67 -15.70 -13.02 -4.66
C ILE A 67 -16.93 -13.81 -5.07
N ASP A 68 -17.72 -13.25 -5.97
CA ASP A 68 -18.88 -13.94 -6.54
C ASP A 68 -18.47 -14.82 -7.72
N ILE A 69 -18.93 -16.07 -7.72
CA ILE A 69 -18.56 -17.08 -8.71
C ILE A 69 -19.80 -17.53 -9.46
N TYR A 70 -19.71 -17.50 -10.78
CA TYR A 70 -20.73 -18.01 -11.68
C TYR A 70 -20.14 -19.06 -12.62
N HIS A 71 -20.94 -20.06 -12.97
CA HIS A 71 -20.58 -21.09 -13.95
C HIS A 71 -21.72 -21.23 -14.97
N LYS A 72 -21.42 -21.00 -16.26
CA LYS A 72 -22.40 -21.05 -17.37
C LYS A 72 -23.63 -20.15 -17.15
N GLY A 73 -23.42 -18.98 -16.54
CA GLY A 73 -24.48 -18.03 -16.20
C GLY A 73 -25.21 -18.33 -14.88
N ASP A 74 -25.02 -19.52 -14.28
CA ASP A 74 -25.59 -19.86 -12.98
C ASP A 74 -24.69 -19.38 -11.85
N TYR A 75 -25.27 -18.80 -10.80
CA TYR A 75 -24.54 -18.43 -9.59
C TYR A 75 -24.16 -19.69 -8.79
N VAL A 76 -22.86 -19.86 -8.55
CA VAL A 76 -22.31 -21.00 -7.82
C VAL A 76 -22.23 -20.68 -6.34
N GLY A 77 -21.82 -19.45 -5.99
CA GLY A 77 -21.68 -19.00 -4.62
C GLY A 77 -20.67 -17.87 -4.48
N VAL A 78 -20.38 -17.53 -3.23
CA VAL A 78 -19.43 -16.49 -2.82
C VAL A 78 -18.26 -17.11 -2.07
N ILE A 79 -17.08 -16.52 -2.21
CA ILE A 79 -15.94 -16.71 -1.32
C ILE A 79 -15.78 -15.41 -0.53
N ASP A 80 -15.81 -15.46 0.79
CA ASP A 80 -15.83 -14.26 1.66
C ASP A 80 -14.72 -14.23 2.72
N GLY A 81 -13.85 -15.24 2.74
CA GLY A 81 -12.75 -15.36 3.70
C GLY A 81 -13.15 -15.96 5.05
N SER A 82 -14.41 -16.36 5.21
CA SER A 82 -14.88 -17.12 6.39
C SER A 82 -14.65 -18.63 6.27
N GLU A 83 -14.08 -19.09 5.15
CA GLU A 83 -13.82 -20.50 4.91
C GLU A 83 -12.79 -21.06 5.91
N PRO A 84 -12.89 -22.35 6.28
CA PRO A 84 -11.91 -22.99 7.14
C PRO A 84 -10.50 -22.86 6.56
N LYS A 85 -9.50 -22.54 7.40
CA LYS A 85 -8.11 -22.37 6.96
C LYS A 85 -7.51 -23.65 6.39
N GLU A 86 -8.03 -24.80 6.80
CA GLU A 86 -7.62 -26.11 6.30
C GLU A 86 -8.21 -26.42 4.91
N GLN A 87 -9.16 -25.60 4.43
CA GLN A 87 -9.82 -25.73 3.13
C GLN A 87 -9.18 -24.79 2.10
N ASP A 88 -8.04 -25.23 1.55
CA ASP A 88 -7.31 -24.56 0.48
C ASP A 88 -7.29 -25.47 -0.78
N PRO A 89 -7.90 -25.06 -1.92
CA PRO A 89 -8.50 -23.74 -2.17
C PRO A 89 -9.86 -23.54 -1.45
N PRO A 90 -10.22 -22.28 -1.13
CA PRO A 90 -11.54 -21.97 -0.59
C PRO A 90 -12.63 -22.37 -1.60
N LEU A 91 -13.72 -22.92 -1.10
CA LEU A 91 -14.87 -23.31 -1.92
C LEU A 91 -15.99 -22.29 -1.78
N PRO A 92 -16.65 -21.90 -2.88
CA PRO A 92 -17.80 -21.02 -2.82
C PRO A 92 -18.94 -21.61 -1.99
N HIS A 93 -19.54 -20.79 -1.13
CA HIS A 93 -20.72 -21.09 -0.32
C HIS A 93 -21.89 -20.19 -0.68
N LYS A 94 -23.07 -20.50 -0.12
CA LYS A 94 -24.24 -19.63 -0.29
C LYS A 94 -24.03 -18.36 0.53
N PRO A 95 -24.37 -17.18 -0.01
CA PRO A 95 -24.26 -15.94 0.76
C PRO A 95 -25.22 -15.98 1.95
N ASP A 96 -24.72 -15.62 3.14
CA ASP A 96 -25.52 -15.57 4.38
C ASP A 96 -26.64 -14.51 4.31
N ARG A 97 -26.48 -13.53 3.43
CA ARG A 97 -27.49 -12.53 3.11
C ARG A 97 -27.83 -12.65 1.62
N PRO A 98 -29.09 -12.88 1.24
CA PRO A 98 -29.46 -12.83 -0.17
C PRO A 98 -29.09 -11.44 -0.73
N PRO A 99 -28.62 -11.36 -1.98
CA PRO A 99 -28.43 -10.05 -2.61
C PRO A 99 -29.74 -9.29 -2.49
N SER A 100 -29.67 -8.09 -1.93
CA SER A 100 -30.83 -7.21 -1.86
C SER A 100 -31.23 -6.91 -3.31
N ASP A 101 -32.30 -7.53 -3.79
CA ASP A 101 -32.93 -7.15 -5.06
C ASP A 101 -33.45 -5.71 -4.88
N GLU A 102 -32.71 -4.73 -5.41
CA GLU A 102 -33.14 -3.33 -5.52
C GLU A 102 -33.31 -2.95 -7.00
#